data_AF-A0A518CBV3-F1
#
_entry.id   AF-A0A518CBV3-F1
#
_cell.length_a   1.000
_cell.length_b   1.000
_cell.length_c   1.000
_cell.angle_alpha   90.00
_cell.angle_beta   90.00
_cell.angle_gamma   90.00
#
_symmetry.space_group_name_H-M   'P 1'
#
loop_
_entity.id
_entity.type
_entity.pdbx_description
1 polymer ?
#
loop_
_entity_poly.entity_id
_entity_poly.type
_entity_poly.pdbx_seq_one_letter_code
_entity_poly.pdbx_strand_id
1 'polypeptide(L)'
;MQVAAWPKQVAVIGRYGLPISTDVAFLRESKREVVFVGDADPVDLLVFALLREYLSIRWLGVSDEFLLAQGNQAWPRIQTPLASSEKETCKRLARFCPDYRSLLGTQCSALLDAGMKIELEGALLNK
;
A
#
# COMPACT_ATOMS: atom_id res chain seq x y z
N MET A 1 -18.51 13.10 -3.74
CA MET A 1 -17.81 12.71 -2.50
C MET A 1 -17.06 13.95 -2.01
N GLN A 2 -17.42 14.52 -0.86
CA GLN A 2 -16.69 15.67 -0.30
C GLN A 2 -15.31 15.17 0.13
N VAL A 3 -14.24 15.76 -0.41
CA VAL A 3 -12.89 15.51 0.08
C VAL A 3 -12.83 16.12 1.48
N ALA A 4 -12.73 15.28 2.51
CA ALA A 4 -12.52 15.76 3.87
C ALA A 4 -11.29 16.68 3.88
N ALA A 5 -11.38 17.81 4.57
CA ALA A 5 -10.25 18.72 4.70
C ALA A 5 -9.06 17.95 5.28
N TRP A 6 -7.92 17.96 4.56
CA TRP A 6 -6.71 17.31 5.04
C TRP A 6 -6.31 17.92 6.40
N PRO A 7 -5.79 17.10 7.33
CA PRO A 7 -5.32 17.61 8.60
C PRO A 7 -4.24 18.68 8.37
N LYS A 8 -4.31 19.79 9.11
CA LYS A 8 -3.37 20.91 8.98
C LYS A 8 -1.92 20.52 9.33
N GLN A 9 -1.72 19.37 9.98
CA GLN A 9 -0.42 18.85 10.39
C GLN A 9 -0.38 17.34 10.15
N VAL A 10 0.62 16.89 9.41
CA VAL A 10 0.91 15.47 9.14
C VAL A 10 2.36 15.22 9.54
N ALA A 11 2.60 14.09 10.20
CA ALA A 11 3.94 13.57 10.40
C ALA A 11 4.16 12.39 9.45
N VAL A 12 5.31 12.35 8.79
CA VAL A 12 5.67 11.27 7.85
C VAL A 12 6.87 10.51 8.43
N ILE A 13 6.74 9.20 8.51
CA ILE A 13 7.82 8.29 8.90
C ILE A 13 8.18 7.46 7.67
N GLY A 14 9.31 7.78 7.05
CA GLY A 14 9.86 6.99 5.95
C GLY A 14 10.81 5.92 6.48
N ARG A 15 10.71 4.70 5.95
CA ARG A 15 11.63 3.60 6.24
C ARG A 15 12.07 2.93 4.95
N TYR A 16 13.36 2.62 4.87
CA TYR A 16 13.90 1.71 3.86
C TYR A 16 13.94 0.30 4.46
N GLY A 17 12.89 -0.49 4.21
CA GLY A 17 12.76 -1.85 4.73
C GLY A 17 11.70 -2.00 5.84
N LEU A 18 11.82 -3.07 6.62
CA LEU A 18 10.82 -3.45 7.62
C LEU A 18 10.70 -2.42 8.76
N PRO A 19 9.49 -2.22 9.31
CA PRO A 19 9.31 -1.40 10.50
C PRO A 19 10.06 -2.00 11.69
N ILE A 20 10.63 -1.13 12.53
CA ILE A 20 11.30 -1.55 13.77
C ILE A 20 10.40 -1.31 14.98
N SER A 21 10.71 -1.97 16.10
CA SER A 21 9.89 -1.91 17.31
C SER A 21 9.67 -0.49 17.85
N THR A 22 10.65 0.39 17.67
CA THR A 22 10.54 1.80 18.08
C THR A 22 9.55 2.59 17.24
N ASP A 23 9.33 2.23 15.96
CA ASP A 23 8.32 2.86 15.10
C ASP A 23 6.92 2.56 15.63
N VAL A 24 6.67 1.30 15.97
CA VAL A 24 5.38 0.85 16.49
C VAL A 24 5.07 1.51 17.83
N ALA A 25 6.06 1.61 18.73
CA ALA A 25 5.89 2.30 20.01
C ALA A 25 5.53 3.78 19.80
N PHE A 26 6.30 4.49 18.96
CA PHE A 26 6.06 5.89 18.64
C PHE A 26 4.68 6.13 18.03
N LEU A 27 4.30 5.35 17.02
CA LEU A 27 3.00 5.46 16.35
C LEU A 27 1.84 5.20 17.32
N ARG A 28 1.97 4.21 18.21
CA ARG A 28 0.97 3.91 19.24
C ARG A 28 0.83 5.04 20.26
N GLU A 29 1.94 5.59 20.71
CA GLU A 29 1.97 6.68 21.70
C GLU A 29 1.42 8.00 21.14
N SER A 30 1.50 8.20 19.82
CA SER A 30 1.00 9.42 19.16
C SER A 30 -0.50 9.67 19.37
N LYS A 31 -1.29 8.60 19.57
CA LYS A 31 -2.77 8.63 19.63
C LYS A 31 -3.41 9.35 18.42
N ARG A 32 -2.73 9.37 17.28
CA ARG A 32 -3.24 9.92 16.02
C ARG A 32 -3.77 8.80 15.13
N GLU A 33 -4.56 9.16 14.13
CA GLU A 33 -4.86 8.25 13.02
C GLU A 33 -3.55 7.89 12.32
N VAL A 34 -3.32 6.59 12.12
CA VAL A 34 -2.17 6.08 11.38
C VAL A 34 -2.65 5.56 10.04
N VAL A 35 -1.98 5.99 8.98
CA VAL A 35 -2.23 5.52 7.62
C VAL A 35 -0.94 4.94 7.06
N PHE A 36 -1.08 3.89 6.26
CA PHE A 36 0.01 3.31 5.49
C PHE A 36 -0.11 3.73 4.04
N VAL A 37 0.96 4.25 3.46
CA VAL A 37 1.06 4.60 2.05
C VAL A 37 2.21 3.79 1.47
N GLY A 38 1.94 3.03 0.42
CA GLY A 38 2.89 2.13 -0.20
C GLY A 38 2.41 1.65 -1.57
N ASP A 39 3.22 0.79 -2.18
CA ASP A 39 3.06 0.24 -3.51
C ASP A 39 1.97 -0.84 -3.57
N ALA A 40 1.46 -1.10 -4.78
CA ALA A 40 0.61 -2.27 -5.01
C ALA A 40 1.49 -3.50 -5.29
N ASP A 41 2.22 -3.95 -4.26
CA ASP A 41 3.14 -5.08 -4.35
C ASP A 41 3.06 -6.02 -3.12
N PRO A 42 3.66 -7.22 -3.19
CA PRO A 42 3.57 -8.17 -2.10
C PRO A 42 4.34 -7.74 -0.84
N VAL A 43 5.39 -6.93 -0.98
CA VAL A 43 6.25 -6.53 0.15
C VAL A 43 5.52 -5.53 1.02
N ASP A 44 4.96 -4.48 0.43
CA ASP A 44 4.24 -3.43 1.15
C ASP A 44 2.94 -3.94 1.76
N LEU A 45 2.25 -4.85 1.08
CA LEU A 45 1.08 -5.52 1.66
C LEU A 45 1.45 -6.38 2.88
N LEU A 46 2.61 -7.04 2.89
CA LEU A 46 3.09 -7.76 4.06
C LEU A 46 3.51 -6.84 5.19
N VAL A 47 4.16 -5.71 4.87
CA VAL A 47 4.52 -4.70 5.88
C VAL A 47 3.25 -4.13 6.53
N PHE A 48 2.25 -3.76 5.71
CA PHE A 48 0.95 -3.33 6.21
C PHE A 48 0.28 -4.40 7.08
N ALA A 49 0.27 -5.65 6.61
CA ALA A 49 -0.30 -6.78 7.34
C ALA A 49 0.41 -7.03 8.67
N LEU A 50 1.72 -6.81 8.75
CA LEU A 50 2.46 -6.89 10.01
C LEU A 50 2.12 -5.71 10.94
N LEU A 51 2.11 -4.49 10.43
CA LEU A 51 1.85 -3.29 11.23
C LEU A 51 0.46 -3.28 11.86
N ARG A 52 -0.56 -3.75 11.13
CA ARG A 52 -1.95 -3.78 11.62
C ARG A 52 -2.18 -4.77 12.77
N GLU A 53 -1.27 -5.72 12.99
CA GLU A 53 -1.31 -6.58 14.19
C GLU A 53 -1.01 -5.77 15.47
N TYR A 54 -0.35 -4.62 15.32
CA TYR A 54 0.12 -3.81 16.45
C TYR A 54 -0.52 -2.42 16.54
N LEU A 55 -1.14 -1.95 15.45
CA LEU A 55 -1.64 -0.59 15.28
C LEU A 55 -3.02 -0.62 14.61
N SER A 56 -3.89 0.32 14.99
CA SER A 56 -5.06 0.65 14.17
C SER A 56 -4.60 1.52 13.00
N ILE A 57 -4.33 0.87 11.87
CA ILE A 57 -3.76 1.50 10.67
C ILE A 57 -4.66 1.26 9.45
N ARG A 58 -4.82 2.27 8.61
CA ARG A 58 -5.60 2.21 7.37
C ARG A 58 -4.70 2.19 6.15
N TRP A 59 -5.04 1.36 5.16
CA TRP A 59 -4.37 1.37 3.86
C TRP A 59 -4.80 2.60 3.05
N LEU A 60 -3.82 3.39 2.61
CA LEU A 60 -3.94 4.50 1.66
C LEU A 60 -2.86 4.40 0.56
N GLY A 61 -2.30 3.20 0.37
CA GLY A 61 -1.36 2.92 -0.72
C GLY A 61 -2.07 2.81 -2.07
N VAL A 62 -1.31 2.40 -3.09
CA VAL A 62 -1.82 2.21 -4.45
C VAL A 62 -2.96 1.18 -4.43
N SER A 63 -4.10 1.59 -4.99
CA SER A 63 -5.32 0.82 -5.12
C SER A 63 -6.14 1.34 -6.30
N ASP A 64 -7.17 0.62 -6.70
CA ASP A 64 -8.11 1.07 -7.74
C ASP A 64 -8.72 2.44 -7.40
N GLU A 65 -9.07 2.67 -6.14
CA GLU A 65 -9.61 3.95 -5.66
C GLU A 65 -8.56 5.05 -5.77
N PHE A 66 -7.32 4.78 -5.36
CA PHE A 66 -6.22 5.72 -5.48
C PHE A 66 -5.95 6.11 -6.94
N LEU A 67 -5.85 5.12 -7.83
CA LEU A 67 -5.61 5.35 -9.25
C LEU A 67 -6.73 6.15 -9.90
N LEU A 68 -7.98 5.83 -9.58
CA LEU A 68 -9.15 6.57 -10.05
C LEU A 68 -9.11 8.02 -9.56
N ALA A 69 -8.76 8.25 -8.29
CA ALA A 69 -8.65 9.60 -7.71
C ALA A 69 -7.53 10.44 -8.36
N GLN A 70 -6.45 9.82 -8.83
CA GLN A 70 -5.40 10.50 -9.59
C GLN A 70 -5.78 10.79 -11.05
N GLY A 71 -6.93 10.29 -11.53
CA GLY A 71 -7.32 10.40 -12.94
C GLY A 71 -6.50 9.48 -13.86
N ASN A 72 -5.75 8.53 -13.30
CA ASN A 72 -4.99 7.58 -14.10
C ASN A 72 -5.96 6.65 -14.81
N GLN A 73 -5.95 6.68 -16.14
CA GLN A 73 -6.61 5.68 -16.98
C GLN A 73 -5.60 4.82 -17.75
N ALA A 74 -4.31 5.17 -17.69
CA ALA A 74 -3.22 4.51 -18.41
C ALA A 74 -2.56 3.37 -17.60
N TRP A 75 -3.37 2.53 -16.95
CA TRP A 75 -2.89 1.50 -16.01
C TRP A 75 -1.86 0.54 -16.64
N PRO A 76 -2.00 0.13 -17.91
CA PRO A 76 -1.00 -0.73 -18.56
C PRO A 76 0.39 -0.10 -18.71
N ARG A 77 0.52 1.22 -18.58
CA ARG A 77 1.81 1.94 -18.73
C ARG A 77 2.56 2.15 -17.42
N ILE A 78 1.90 1.98 -16.28
CA ILE A 78 2.48 2.21 -14.94
C ILE A 78 2.79 0.91 -14.19
N GLN A 79 2.50 -0.24 -14.80
CA GLN A 79 2.78 -1.54 -14.22
C GLN A 79 4.20 -2.01 -14.55
N THR A 80 4.82 -2.70 -13.60
CA THR A 80 6.13 -3.35 -13.77
C THR A 80 6.04 -4.83 -13.38
N PRO A 81 6.87 -5.72 -13.94
CA PRO A 81 6.88 -7.11 -13.53
C PRO A 81 7.42 -7.27 -12.10
N LEU A 82 6.83 -8.20 -11.33
CA LEU A 82 7.41 -8.62 -10.06
C LEU A 82 8.80 -9.22 -10.25
N ALA A 83 9.72 -8.88 -9.36
CA ALA A 83 10.99 -9.56 -9.18
C ALA A 83 10.78 -11.02 -8.75
N SER A 84 11.78 -11.88 -8.97
CA SER A 84 11.68 -13.31 -8.64
C SER A 84 11.38 -13.56 -7.16
N SER A 85 11.94 -12.76 -6.25
CA SER A 85 11.67 -12.83 -4.82
C SER A 85 10.23 -12.43 -4.49
N GLU A 86 9.71 -11.37 -5.11
CA GLU A 86 8.34 -10.89 -4.91
C GLU A 86 7.30 -11.91 -5.39
N LYS A 87 7.58 -12.65 -6.47
CA LYS A 87 6.71 -13.73 -6.94
C LYS A 87 6.54 -14.84 -5.90
N GLU A 88 7.63 -15.22 -5.21
CA GLU A 88 7.55 -16.20 -4.12
C GLU A 88 6.77 -15.68 -2.92
N THR A 89 6.92 -14.39 -2.60
CA THR A 89 6.14 -13.70 -1.57
C THR A 89 4.66 -13.68 -1.92
N CYS A 90 4.32 -13.36 -3.18
CA CYS A 90 2.96 -13.27 -3.67
C CYS A 90 2.18 -14.59 -3.49
N LYS A 91 2.83 -15.73 -3.72
CA LYS A 91 2.23 -17.06 -3.47
C LYS A 91 1.77 -17.28 -2.03
N ARG A 92 2.37 -16.56 -1.08
CA ARG A 92 2.08 -16.65 0.35
C ARG A 92 1.25 -15.48 0.86
N LEU A 93 0.98 -14.48 0.02
CA LEU A 93 0.33 -13.24 0.42
C LEU A 93 -1.05 -13.50 1.02
N ALA A 94 -1.87 -14.34 0.39
CA ALA A 94 -3.20 -14.68 0.90
C ALA A 94 -3.20 -15.33 2.29
N ARG A 95 -2.06 -15.91 2.72
CA ARG A 95 -1.91 -16.46 4.08
C ARG A 95 -1.69 -15.38 5.12
N PHE A 96 -0.96 -14.32 4.78
CA PHE A 96 -0.53 -13.29 5.73
C PHE A 96 -1.38 -12.00 5.64
N CYS A 97 -1.92 -11.71 4.47
CA CYS A 97 -2.82 -10.60 4.19
C CYS A 97 -4.04 -11.13 3.41
N PRO A 98 -4.94 -11.90 4.04
CA PRO A 98 -6.04 -12.58 3.33
C PRO A 98 -7.01 -11.62 2.62
N ASP A 99 -7.09 -10.37 3.09
CA ASP A 99 -7.94 -9.30 2.60
C ASP A 99 -7.26 -8.38 1.58
N TYR A 100 -6.06 -8.69 1.09
CA TYR A 100 -5.32 -7.81 0.17
C TYR A 100 -6.11 -7.40 -1.08
N ARG A 101 -6.98 -8.27 -1.59
CA ARG A 101 -7.85 -7.95 -2.73
C ARG A 101 -8.83 -6.81 -2.42
N SER A 102 -9.30 -6.72 -1.17
CA SER A 102 -10.12 -5.61 -0.72
C SER A 102 -9.31 -4.32 -0.55
N LEU A 103 -8.04 -4.42 -0.15
CA LEU A 103 -7.16 -3.26 0.02
C LEU A 103 -6.79 -2.64 -1.34
N LEU A 104 -6.48 -3.49 -2.32
CA LEU A 104 -6.07 -3.07 -3.65
C LEU A 104 -7.23 -2.72 -4.57
N GLY A 105 -8.38 -3.38 -4.42
CA GLY A 105 -9.45 -3.36 -5.43
C GLY A 105 -9.26 -4.42 -6.51
N THR A 106 -10.28 -4.58 -7.35
CA THR A 106 -10.40 -5.64 -8.35
C THR A 106 -9.26 -5.64 -9.36
N GLN A 107 -8.91 -4.49 -9.91
CA GLN A 107 -7.97 -4.40 -11.02
C GLN A 107 -6.52 -4.48 -10.53
N CYS A 108 -6.15 -3.74 -9.47
CA CYS A 108 -4.80 -3.81 -8.89
C CYS A 108 -4.50 -5.22 -8.33
N SER A 109 -5.47 -5.89 -7.71
CA SER A 109 -5.26 -7.28 -7.27
C SER A 109 -5.16 -8.26 -8.43
N ALA A 110 -5.89 -8.06 -9.53
CA ALA A 110 -5.75 -8.87 -10.73
C ALA A 110 -4.37 -8.71 -11.37
N LEU A 111 -3.80 -7.50 -11.37
CA LEU A 111 -2.42 -7.26 -11.81
C LEU A 111 -1.41 -7.98 -10.93
N LEU A 112 -1.60 -7.93 -9.60
CA LEU A 112 -0.76 -8.63 -8.66
C LEU A 112 -0.78 -10.15 -8.87
N ASP A 113 -1.99 -10.71 -9.05
CA ASP A 113 -2.20 -12.12 -9.37
C ASP A 113 -1.56 -12.51 -10.72
N ALA A 114 -1.46 -11.57 -11.67
CA ALA A 114 -0.76 -11.74 -12.95
C ALA A 114 0.78 -11.58 -12.86
N GLY A 115 1.32 -11.34 -11.67
CA GLY A 115 2.76 -11.17 -11.45
C GLY A 115 3.28 -9.78 -11.84
N MET A 116 2.41 -8.78 -11.78
CA MET A 116 2.72 -7.36 -12.01
C MET A 116 2.55 -6.56 -10.72
N LYS A 117 3.19 -5.40 -10.62
CA LYS A 117 2.97 -4.42 -9.55
C LYS A 117 2.85 -3.01 -10.10
N ILE A 118 2.42 -2.09 -9.25
CA ILE A 118 2.40 -0.66 -9.53
C ILE A 118 3.09 0.06 -8.38
N GLU A 119 4.18 0.77 -8.70
CA GLU A 119 4.89 1.63 -7.76
C GLU A 119 4.11 2.94 -7.57
N LEU A 120 4.16 3.49 -6.36
CA LEU A 120 3.51 4.75 -5.98
C LEU A 120 4.01 5.91 -6.83
N GLU A 121 5.31 6.00 -7.10
CA GLU A 121 5.89 7.01 -7.97
C GLU A 121 5.33 6.91 -9.39
N GLY A 122 5.20 5.68 -9.92
CA GLY A 122 4.60 5.44 -11.23
C GLY A 122 3.14 5.90 -11.29
N ALA A 123 2.39 5.66 -10.22
CA ALA A 123 1.01 6.10 -10.09
C ALA A 123 0.87 7.63 -9.91
N LEU A 124 1.88 8.34 -9.42
CA LEU A 124 1.82 9.81 -9.23
C LEU A 124 2.30 10.60 -10.44
N LEU A 125 3.23 10.04 -11.23
CA LEU A 125 3.90 10.77 -12.31
C LEU A 125 3.18 10.70 -13.66
N ASN A 126 2.27 9.75 -13.87
CA ASN A 126 1.69 9.45 -15.20
C ASN A 126 0.31 10.12 -15.43
N LYS A 127 0.24 11.43 -15.23
CA LYS A 127 -0.96 12.26 -15.49
C LYS A 127 -1.15 12.59 -16.98
#